data_AF-A0AAN5DAP1-F1
#
_entry.id   AF-A0AAN5DAP1-F1
#
_cell.length_a   1.000
_cell.length_b   1.000
_cell.length_c   1.000
_cell.angle_alpha   90.00
_cell.angle_beta   90.00
_cell.angle_gamma   90.00
#
_symmetry.space_group_name_H-M   'P 1'
#
loop_
_entity.id
_entity.type
_entity.pdbx_description
1 polymer ?
#
loop_
_entity_poly.entity_id
_entity_poly.type
_entity_poly.pdbx_seq_one_letter_code
_entity_poly.pdbx_strand_id
1 'polypeptide(L)'
;MDARRWLPCFDEPRYKANLSLVVNHPSGLKVVANSGVDMRWDPIRGRNRSTTVFLTTPRLPSYLYSFSLNNYEQFSAVKDGVKYSTYLGRRGKMLGEASLQM
;
A
#
# COMPACT_ATOMS: atom_id res chain seq x y z
N MET A 1 -8.28 3.62 -10.65
CA MET A 1 -9.55 2.96 -10.25
C MET A 1 -10.32 3.99 -9.44
N ASP A 2 -11.60 4.21 -9.74
CA ASP A 2 -12.43 5.14 -8.95
C ASP A 2 -12.74 4.54 -7.57
N ALA A 3 -12.76 5.36 -6.51
CA ALA A 3 -12.96 4.88 -5.14
C ALA A 3 -14.30 4.13 -4.97
N ARG A 4 -15.37 4.67 -5.58
CA ARG A 4 -16.72 4.10 -5.53
C ARG A 4 -16.87 2.69 -6.12
N ARG A 5 -15.87 2.18 -6.86
CA ARG A 5 -15.89 0.83 -7.43
C ARG A 5 -15.51 -0.25 -6.41
N TRP A 6 -14.79 0.11 -5.37
CA TRP A 6 -14.23 -0.84 -4.40
C TRP A 6 -14.53 -0.46 -2.94
N LEU A 7 -14.90 0.79 -2.70
CA LEU A 7 -15.31 1.31 -1.41
C LEU A 7 -16.66 2.03 -1.58
N PRO A 8 -17.77 1.54 -1.00
CA PRO A 8 -19.01 2.30 -0.95
C PRO A 8 -18.79 3.57 -0.11
N CYS A 9 -18.75 4.73 -0.77
CA CYS A 9 -18.42 6.01 -0.12
C CYS A 9 -19.03 7.21 -0.85
N PHE A 10 -19.10 8.35 -0.15
CA PHE A 10 -19.42 9.65 -0.74
C PHE A 10 -18.21 10.20 -1.49
N ASP A 11 -18.08 9.81 -2.74
CA ASP A 11 -16.89 10.05 -3.57
C ASP A 11 -16.88 11.47 -4.18
N GLU A 12 -16.83 12.48 -3.31
CA GLU A 12 -16.62 13.89 -3.65
C GLU A 12 -15.47 14.49 -2.80
N PRO A 13 -14.63 15.38 -3.35
CA PRO A 13 -13.44 15.89 -2.66
C PRO A 13 -13.67 16.56 -1.28
N ARG A 14 -14.87 17.11 -1.07
CA ARG A 14 -15.25 17.78 0.20
C ARG A 14 -15.48 16.81 1.35
N TYR A 15 -15.85 15.56 1.08
CA TYR A 15 -16.15 14.56 2.12
C TYR A 15 -14.89 13.80 2.54
N LYS A 16 -13.98 14.49 3.24
CA LYS A 16 -12.75 13.89 3.75
C LYS A 16 -13.01 13.03 4.99
N ALA A 17 -12.45 11.82 5.01
CA ALA A 17 -12.56 10.87 6.12
C ALA A 17 -11.20 10.28 6.51
N ASN A 18 -11.11 9.77 7.74
CA ASN A 18 -10.03 8.88 8.16
C ASN A 18 -10.33 7.47 7.68
N LEU A 19 -9.35 6.77 7.09
CA LEU A 19 -9.55 5.46 6.49
C LEU A 19 -8.58 4.45 7.09
N SER A 20 -9.09 3.28 7.46
CA SER A 20 -8.33 2.17 8.04
C SER A 20 -8.44 0.95 7.12
N LEU A 21 -7.31 0.29 6.85
CA LEU A 21 -7.25 -0.87 5.95
C LEU A 21 -6.76 -2.11 6.68
N VAL A 22 -7.49 -3.21 6.50
CA VAL A 22 -7.04 -4.55 6.84
C VAL A 22 -7.13 -5.42 5.59
N VAL A 23 -6.02 -6.04 5.20
CA VAL A 23 -5.98 -6.90 4.00
C VAL A 23 -5.61 -8.32 4.39
N ASN A 24 -6.52 -9.25 4.12
CA ASN A 24 -6.23 -10.68 4.14
C ASN A 24 -5.81 -11.12 2.74
N HIS A 25 -4.56 -11.54 2.56
CA HIS A 25 -3.98 -11.86 1.25
C HIS A 25 -3.23 -13.21 1.25
N PRO A 26 -2.96 -13.82 0.08
CA PRO A 26 -2.05 -14.97 0.00
C PRO A 26 -0.67 -14.61 0.57
N SER A 27 -0.05 -15.57 1.27
CA SER A 27 1.33 -15.40 1.74
C SER A 27 2.30 -15.31 0.55
N GLY A 28 3.41 -14.60 0.74
CA GLY A 28 4.40 -14.33 -0.31
C GLY A 28 4.09 -13.11 -1.19
N LEU A 29 2.92 -12.47 -1.03
CA LEU A 29 2.60 -11.18 -1.64
C LEU A 29 2.77 -10.04 -0.64
N LYS A 30 3.18 -8.87 -1.13
CA LYS A 30 3.34 -7.65 -0.35
C LYS A 30 2.16 -6.72 -0.60
N VAL A 31 1.59 -6.19 0.47
CA VAL A 31 0.59 -5.11 0.41
C VAL A 31 1.25 -3.78 0.76
N VAL A 32 0.93 -2.75 -0.03
CA VAL A 32 1.32 -1.35 0.20
C VAL A 32 0.06 -0.49 0.13
N ALA A 33 -0.08 0.48 1.02
CA ALA A 33 -1.18 1.44 1.06
C ALA A 33 -0.64 2.84 1.39
N ASN A 34 -1.53 3.84 1.48
CA ASN A 34 -1.14 5.21 1.84
C ASN A 34 -0.44 5.32 3.20
N SER A 35 -0.86 4.50 4.16
CA SER A 35 -0.34 4.52 5.53
C SER A 35 0.74 3.47 5.76
N GLY A 36 1.52 3.66 6.83
CA GLY A 36 2.43 2.64 7.35
C GLY A 36 1.70 1.38 7.80
N VAL A 37 2.43 0.26 7.82
CA VAL A 37 1.94 -1.01 8.36
C VAL A 37 2.00 -0.94 9.88
N ASP A 38 0.87 -1.26 10.52
CA ASP A 38 0.73 -1.33 11.97
C ASP A 38 1.09 -2.74 12.47
N MET A 39 0.48 -3.76 11.87
CA MET A 39 0.68 -5.15 12.25
C MET A 39 0.64 -6.07 11.04
N ARG A 40 1.48 -7.12 11.06
CA ARG A 40 1.38 -8.27 10.17
C ARG A 40 1.33 -9.55 10.98
N TRP A 41 0.43 -10.44 10.62
CA TRP A 41 0.41 -11.77 11.21
C TRP A 41 -0.07 -12.81 10.21
N ASP A 42 0.51 -14.01 10.32
CA ASP A 42 0.14 -15.16 9.50
C ASP A 42 -0.85 -16.03 10.31
N PRO A 43 -2.12 -16.11 9.91
CA PRO A 43 -3.06 -17.03 10.53
C PRO A 43 -2.55 -18.47 10.48
N ILE A 44 -2.50 -19.07 11.68
CA ILE A 44 -2.28 -20.49 12.05
C ILE A 44 -1.80 -21.39 10.90
N ARG A 45 -0.60 -21.99 11.09
CA ARG A 45 0.06 -22.95 10.19
C ARG A 45 -0.93 -23.79 9.36
N GLY A 46 -0.96 -23.55 8.05
CA GLY A 46 -1.65 -24.43 7.09
C GLY A 46 -2.45 -23.73 5.98
N ARG A 47 -2.77 -22.43 6.08
CA ARG A 47 -3.66 -21.76 5.10
C ARG A 47 -2.98 -20.88 4.04
N ASN A 48 -1.66 -20.72 4.03
CA ASN A 48 -0.93 -19.86 3.07
C ASN A 48 -1.57 -18.46 2.89
N ARG A 49 -2.01 -17.87 4.01
CA ARG A 49 -2.67 -16.56 4.09
C ARG A 49 -1.93 -15.72 5.11
N SER A 50 -1.90 -14.43 4.86
CA SER A 50 -1.31 -13.39 5.71
C SER A 50 -2.30 -12.25 5.87
N THR A 51 -2.28 -11.61 7.04
CA THR A 51 -3.10 -10.42 7.31
C THR A 51 -2.17 -9.23 7.55
N THR A 52 -2.39 -8.15 6.81
CA THR A 52 -1.69 -6.87 7.01
C THR A 52 -2.69 -5.81 7.47
N VAL A 53 -2.42 -5.20 8.62
CA VAL A 53 -3.17 -4.07 9.19
C VAL A 53 -2.36 -2.80 8.97
N PHE A 54 -3.01 -1.74 8.50
CA PHE A 54 -2.38 -0.44 8.26
C PHE A 54 -2.87 0.59 9.29
N LEU A 55 -1.99 1.54 9.60
CA LEU A 55 -2.33 2.71 10.42
C LEU A 55 -3.46 3.52 9.76
N THR A 56 -4.33 4.09 10.58
CA THR A 56 -5.39 4.98 10.11
C THR A 56 -4.79 6.21 9.41
N THR A 57 -5.31 6.55 8.23
CA THR A 57 -4.84 7.73 7.49
C THR A 57 -5.25 9.03 8.19
N PRO A 58 -4.54 10.15 7.95
CA PRO A 58 -5.13 11.48 8.12
C PRO A 58 -6.41 11.63 7.29
N ARG A 59 -7.18 12.70 7.54
CA ARG A 59 -8.38 12.98 6.75
C ARG A 59 -8.00 13.26 5.30
N LEU A 60 -8.48 12.42 4.38
CA LEU A 60 -8.26 12.58 2.94
C LEU A 60 -9.53 12.34 2.11
N PRO A 61 -9.64 12.96 0.93
CA PRO A 61 -10.64 12.60 -0.07
C PRO A 61 -10.53 11.14 -0.50
N SER A 62 -11.66 10.47 -0.71
CA SER A 62 -11.76 9.06 -1.13
C SER A 62 -10.87 8.70 -2.33
N TYR A 63 -10.75 9.59 -3.33
CA TYR A 63 -10.00 9.32 -4.55
C TYR A 63 -8.48 9.20 -4.37
N LEU A 64 -7.91 9.71 -3.26
CA LEU A 64 -6.49 9.56 -2.93
C LEU A 64 -6.19 8.24 -2.21
N TYR A 65 -7.24 7.54 -1.77
CA TYR A 65 -7.07 6.28 -1.07
C TYR A 65 -6.76 5.16 -2.04
N SER A 66 -5.66 4.46 -1.79
CA SER A 66 -5.13 3.43 -2.67
C SER A 66 -4.34 2.38 -1.90
N PHE A 67 -4.39 1.16 -2.43
CA PHE A 67 -3.52 0.08 -2.01
C PHE A 67 -3.18 -0.81 -3.21
N SER A 68 -2.12 -1.59 -3.08
CA SER A 68 -1.68 -2.55 -4.08
C SER A 68 -1.21 -3.84 -3.42
N LEU A 69 -1.39 -4.96 -4.10
CA LEU A 69 -0.98 -6.30 -3.67
C LEU A 69 -0.13 -6.93 -4.77
N ASN A 70 1.19 -7.02 -4.57
CA ASN A 70 2.12 -7.46 -5.61
C ASN A 70 3.30 -8.25 -5.02
N ASN A 71 4.04 -8.97 -5.85
CA ASN A 71 5.35 -9.56 -5.52
C ASN A 71 6.52 -8.76 -6.13
N TYR A 72 6.36 -7.44 -6.21
CA TYR A 72 7.35 -6.55 -6.83
C TYR A 72 8.56 -6.34 -5.91
N GLU A 73 9.72 -6.13 -6.55
CA GLU A 73 10.91 -5.72 -5.83
C GLU A 73 10.78 -4.28 -5.37
N GLN A 74 11.32 -4.00 -4.19
CA GLN A 74 11.28 -2.69 -3.56
C GLN A 74 12.68 -2.12 -3.50
N PHE A 75 12.87 -0.96 -4.10
CA PHE A 75 14.06 -0.12 -3.94
C PHE A 75 13.70 1.02 -3.00
N SER A 76 14.62 1.46 -2.15
CA SER A 76 14.33 2.52 -1.19
C SER A 76 15.53 3.43 -1.01
N ALA A 77 15.25 4.73 -0.86
CA ALA A 77 16.22 5.74 -0.50
C ALA A 77 15.64 6.64 0.59
N VAL A 78 16.50 7.25 1.41
CA VAL A 78 16.09 8.24 2.40
C VAL A 78 16.64 9.59 1.97
N LYS A 79 15.76 10.58 1.85
CA LYS A 79 16.10 11.97 1.49
C LYS A 79 15.34 12.88 2.45
N ASP A 80 16.04 13.81 3.08
CA ASP A 80 15.48 14.74 4.07
C ASP A 80 14.70 14.05 5.21
N GLY A 81 15.18 12.88 5.66
CA GLY A 81 14.53 12.08 6.69
C GLY A 81 13.26 11.33 6.25
N VAL A 82 12.85 11.48 4.99
CA VAL A 82 11.69 10.79 4.40
C VAL A 82 12.15 9.60 3.56
N LYS A 83 11.53 8.44 3.79
CA LYS A 83 11.80 7.22 3.00
C LYS A 83 10.97 7.23 1.72
N TYR A 84 11.65 7.24 0.59
CA TYR A 84 11.06 7.02 -0.73
C TYR A 84 11.20 5.55 -1.11
N SER A 85 10.21 4.99 -1.79
CA SER A 85 10.23 3.59 -2.22
C SER A 85 9.62 3.41 -3.61
N THR A 86 10.34 2.73 -4.48
CA THR A 86 9.87 2.36 -5.82
C THR A 86 9.64 0.85 -5.88
N TYR A 87 8.50 0.44 -6.44
CA TYR A 87 8.11 -0.96 -6.58
C TYR A 87 8.08 -1.35 -8.05
N LEU A 88 8.92 -2.32 -8.46
CA LEU A 88 9.07 -2.70 -9.86
C LEU A 88 8.85 -4.19 -10.08
N GLY A 89 8.09 -4.50 -11.13
CA GLY A 89 7.95 -5.85 -11.66
C GLY A 89 9.24 -6.33 -12.34
N ARG A 90 9.32 -7.63 -12.65
CA ARG A 90 10.56 -8.29 -13.12
C ARG A 90 11.25 -7.61 -14.30
N ARG A 91 10.50 -7.04 -15.24
CA ARG A 91 11.04 -6.39 -16.45
C ARG A 91 11.65 -5.01 -16.19
N GLY A 92 11.26 -4.34 -15.10
CA GLY A 92 11.66 -2.95 -14.82
C GLY A 92 12.83 -2.80 -13.86
N LYS A 93 13.36 -3.89 -13.29
CA LYS A 93 14.31 -3.87 -12.16
C LYS A 93 15.51 -2.93 -12.37
N MET A 94 16.04 -2.86 -13.59
CA MET A 94 17.21 -2.02 -13.93
C MET A 94 16.96 -0.51 -13.75
N LEU A 95 15.70 -0.08 -13.64
CA LEU A 95 15.32 1.33 -13.47
C LEU A 95 15.09 1.72 -12.00
N GLY A 96 15.20 0.78 -11.05
CA GLY A 96 14.87 0.99 -9.65
C GLY A 96 15.65 2.13 -9.00
N GLU A 97 16.97 2.08 -9.12
CA GLU A 97 17.85 3.08 -8.51
C GLU A 97 17.77 4.44 -9.22
N ALA A 98 17.66 4.44 -10.55
CA ALA A 98 17.52 5.67 -11.33
C ALA A 98 16.27 6.49 -10.91
N SER A 99 15.17 5.82 -10.59
CA SER A 99 13.93 6.48 -10.14
C SER A 99 14.04 7.17 -8.77
N LEU A 100 15.05 6.81 -7.97
CA LEU A 100 15.25 7.32 -6.61
C LEU A 100 16.28 8.45 -6.53
N GLN A 101 16.96 8.76 -7.65
CA GLN A 101 18.01 9.77 -7.73
C GLN A 101 17.55 11.13 -8.27
N MET A 102 16.30 11.24 -8.74
CA MET A 102 15.66 12.51 -9.12
C MET A 102 15.22 13.28 -7.86
#